data_AF-A0A850BPQ2-F1
#
_entry.id   AF-A0A850BPQ2-F1
#
_cell.length_a   1.000
_cell.length_b   1.000
_cell.length_c   1.000
_cell.angle_alpha   90.00
_cell.angle_beta   90.00
_cell.angle_gamma   90.00
#
_symmetry.space_group_name_H-M   'P 1'
#
loop_
_entity.id
_entity.type
_entity.pdbx_description
1 polymer ?
#
loop_
_entity_poly.entity_id
_entity_poly.type
_entity_poly.pdbx_seq_one_letter_code
_entity_poly.pdbx_strand_id
1 'polypeptide(L)'
;MREGLRAADAIVDGLITACGLLAAVIVAALAGCVALEVVMRYFFGAPTRWVIEFSEYAMLWLAFLSGAWVLRAEGHVRVEMLTEALAPRWQRRAHVVTSWVGAGVCAVLCWVTTAYVLRIRETGEILFKSVPVEKWAIMAVMPPGLALLAIQFVRRAFRPPPAAGTGAA
;
A
#
# COMPACT_ATOMS: atom_id res chain seq x y z
N MET A 1 -16.78 -26.55 4.66
CA MET A 1 -16.83 -25.07 4.50
C MET A 1 -15.75 -24.30 5.27
N ARG A 2 -15.34 -24.72 6.49
CA ARG A 2 -14.29 -24.03 7.28
C ARG A 2 -12.86 -24.16 6.73
N GLU A 3 -12.54 -25.23 5.99
CA GLU A 3 -11.20 -25.44 5.41
C GLU A 3 -10.91 -24.51 4.22
N GLY A 4 -11.91 -24.26 3.37
CA GLY A 4 -11.76 -23.35 2.22
C GLY A 4 -11.50 -21.90 2.63
N LEU A 5 -12.14 -21.42 3.70
CA LEU A 5 -11.89 -20.08 4.25
C LEU A 5 -10.46 -19.94 4.81
N ARG A 6 -9.93 -20.99 5.45
CA ARG A 6 -8.56 -20.99 5.99
C ARG A 6 -7.51 -20.98 4.88
N ALA A 7 -7.73 -21.73 3.81
CA ALA A 7 -6.84 -21.72 2.65
C ALA A 7 -6.81 -20.34 1.96
N ALA A 8 -7.98 -19.72 1.78
CA ALA A 8 -8.08 -18.37 1.23
C ALA A 8 -7.37 -17.32 2.09
N ASP A 9 -7.55 -17.39 3.41
CA ASP A 9 -6.85 -16.51 4.36
C ASP A 9 -5.33 -16.66 4.27
N ALA A 10 -4.83 -17.91 4.22
CA ALA A 10 -3.40 -18.19 4.12
C ALA A 10 -2.78 -17.66 2.81
N ILE A 11 -3.51 -17.76 1.68
CA ILE A 11 -3.07 -17.23 0.39
C ILE A 11 -2.97 -15.70 0.46
N VAL A 12 -4.01 -15.03 0.98
CA VAL A 12 -4.02 -13.57 1.12
C VAL A 12 -2.89 -13.10 2.04
N ASP A 13 -2.67 -13.80 3.16
CA ASP A 13 -1.60 -13.46 4.09
C ASP A 13 -0.21 -13.70 3.49
N GLY A 14 -0.04 -14.76 2.70
CA GLY A 14 1.18 -15.01 1.93
C GLY A 14 1.46 -13.90 0.91
N LEU A 15 0.45 -13.50 0.14
CA LEU A 15 0.56 -12.44 -0.86
C LEU A 15 0.90 -11.09 -0.22
N ILE A 16 0.25 -10.74 0.89
CA ILE A 16 0.55 -9.51 1.64
C ILE A 16 1.98 -9.52 2.18
N THR A 17 2.46 -10.68 2.64
CA THR A 17 3.83 -10.81 3.14
C THR A 17 4.84 -10.66 2.00
N ALA A 18 4.57 -11.24 0.83
CA ALA A 18 5.39 -11.06 -0.36
C ALA A 18 5.42 -9.60 -0.83
N CYS A 19 4.27 -8.91 -0.86
CA CYS A 19 4.20 -7.49 -1.17
C CYS A 19 4.98 -6.62 -0.16
N GLY A 20 4.90 -6.95 1.13
CA GLY A 20 5.68 -6.29 2.18
C GLY A 20 7.19 -6.49 2.03
N LEU A 21 7.63 -7.72 1.71
CA LEU A 21 9.04 -8.01 1.45
C LEU A 21 9.55 -7.26 0.21
N LEU A 22 8.76 -7.26 -0.86
CA LEU A 22 9.09 -6.53 -2.09
C LEU A 22 9.17 -5.02 -1.83
N ALA A 23 8.27 -4.47 -1.02
CA ALA A 23 8.35 -3.07 -0.60
C ALA A 23 9.63 -2.79 0.22
N ALA A 24 10.01 -3.68 1.15
CA ALA A 24 11.25 -3.53 1.91
C ALA A 24 12.50 -3.51 1.00
N VAL A 25 12.54 -4.38 -0.01
CA VAL A 25 13.62 -4.40 -1.01
C VAL A 25 13.65 -3.10 -1.82
N ILE A 26 12.49 -2.59 -2.26
CA ILE A 26 12.40 -1.34 -3.01
C ILE A 26 12.88 -0.15 -2.16
N VAL A 27 12.51 -0.07 -0.87
CA VAL A 27 13.02 0.98 0.03
C VAL A 27 14.54 0.90 0.17
N ALA A 28 15.08 -0.30 0.40
CA ALA A 28 16.53 -0.48 0.54
C ALA A 28 17.28 -0.10 -0.74
N ALA A 29 16.77 -0.50 -1.91
CA ALA A 29 17.31 -0.10 -3.20
C ALA A 29 17.26 1.42 -3.41
N LEU A 30 16.13 2.05 -3.06
CA LEU A 30 15.96 3.50 -3.16
C LEU A 30 16.97 4.25 -2.29
N ALA A 31 17.14 3.82 -1.04
CA ALA A 31 18.13 4.39 -0.12
C ALA A 31 19.56 4.25 -0.69
N GLY A 32 19.89 3.09 -1.28
CA GLY A 32 21.17 2.88 -1.96
C GLY A 32 21.37 3.80 -3.17
N CYS A 33 20.36 3.94 -4.02
CA CYS A 33 20.40 4.83 -5.19
C CYS A 33 20.63 6.30 -4.78
N VAL A 34 19.91 6.78 -3.76
CA VAL A 34 20.07 8.16 -3.27
C VAL A 34 21.46 8.36 -2.63
N ALA A 35 21.95 7.38 -1.87
CA ALA A 35 23.31 7.44 -1.31
C ALA A 35 24.39 7.52 -2.41
N LEU A 36 24.24 6.72 -3.47
CA LEU A 36 25.14 6.78 -4.63
C LEU A 36 25.02 8.12 -5.39
N GLU A 37 23.81 8.69 -5.51
CA GLU A 37 23.61 10.01 -6.13
C GLU A 37 24.36 11.10 -5.36
N VAL A 38 24.28 11.08 -4.03
CA VAL A 38 25.01 12.00 -3.16
C VAL A 38 26.51 11.88 -3.42
N VAL A 39 27.05 10.66 -3.46
CA VAL A 39 28.48 10.45 -3.78
C VAL A 39 28.83 10.99 -5.17
N MET A 40 28.04 10.68 -6.20
CA MET A 40 28.28 11.16 -7.57
C MET A 40 28.23 12.69 -7.68
N ARG A 41 27.29 13.33 -6.98
CA ARG A 41 27.13 14.78 -6.99
C ARG A 41 28.31 15.48 -6.32
N TYR A 42 28.73 15.02 -5.14
CA TYR A 42 29.76 15.70 -4.36
C TYR A 42 31.19 15.37 -4.78
N PHE A 43 31.45 14.13 -5.22
CA PHE A 43 32.81 13.70 -5.59
C PHE A 43 33.09 13.79 -7.09
N PHE A 44 32.08 13.62 -7.94
CA PHE A 44 32.25 13.60 -9.40
C PHE A 44 31.62 14.81 -10.10
N GLY A 45 30.89 15.67 -9.37
CA GLY A 45 30.28 16.89 -9.91
C GLY A 45 29.20 16.64 -10.98
N ALA A 46 28.73 15.40 -11.15
CA ALA A 46 27.82 14.99 -12.21
C ALA A 46 26.47 14.51 -11.62
N PRO A 47 25.48 15.40 -11.45
CA PRO A 47 24.17 15.03 -10.92
C PRO A 47 23.38 14.19 -11.94
N THR A 48 22.89 13.04 -11.49
CA THR A 48 22.12 12.08 -12.31
C THR A 48 20.61 12.34 -12.23
N ARG A 49 20.02 12.87 -13.31
CA ARG A 49 18.57 13.23 -13.37
C ARG A 49 17.61 12.04 -13.22
N TRP A 50 18.03 10.83 -13.61
CA TRP A 50 17.20 9.63 -13.56
C TRP A 50 16.85 9.16 -12.14
N VAL A 51 17.63 9.55 -11.12
CA VAL A 51 17.42 9.11 -9.73
C VAL A 51 16.13 9.71 -9.15
N ILE A 52 15.80 10.96 -9.51
CA ILE A 52 14.56 11.62 -9.09
C ILE A 52 13.35 10.88 -9.64
N GLU A 53 13.36 10.59 -10.95
CA GLU A 53 12.26 9.90 -11.62
C GLU A 53 12.09 8.47 -11.08
N PHE A 54 13.20 7.75 -10.85
CA PHE A 54 13.19 6.44 -10.22
C PHE A 54 12.59 6.49 -8.80
N SER A 55 12.95 7.51 -8.03
CA SER A 55 12.44 7.70 -6.67
C SER A 55 10.93 7.92 -6.64
N GLU A 56 10.41 8.73 -7.55
CA GLU A 56 8.97 8.96 -7.68
C GLU A 56 8.22 7.65 -8.00
N TYR A 57 8.73 6.84 -8.93
CA TYR A 57 8.12 5.56 -9.28
C TYR A 57 8.23 4.53 -8.14
N ALA A 58 9.37 4.48 -7.47
CA ALA A 58 9.56 3.63 -6.30
C ALA A 58 8.58 4.00 -5.18
N MET A 59 8.42 5.29 -4.87
CA MET A 59 7.47 5.75 -3.85
C MET A 59 6.02 5.39 -4.20
N LEU A 60 5.64 5.49 -5.48
CA LEU A 60 4.34 5.03 -5.95
C LEU A 60 4.14 3.53 -5.65
N TRP A 61 5.10 2.71 -6.04
CA TRP A 61 5.05 1.26 -5.82
C TRP A 61 4.97 0.94 -4.34
N LEU A 62 5.80 1.59 -3.52
CA LEU A 62 5.82 1.43 -2.07
C LEU A 62 4.46 1.75 -1.44
N ALA A 63 3.79 2.83 -1.85
CA ALA A 63 2.49 3.20 -1.29
C ALA A 63 1.45 2.08 -1.45
N PHE A 64 1.39 1.45 -2.63
CA PHE A 64 0.40 0.41 -2.92
C PHE A 64 0.80 -0.99 -2.44
N LEU A 65 2.09 -1.33 -2.50
CA LEU A 65 2.60 -2.63 -2.04
C LEU A 65 2.66 -2.75 -0.53
N SER A 66 3.05 -1.68 0.17
CA SER A 66 3.13 -1.68 1.63
C SER A 66 1.76 -1.51 2.30
N GLY A 67 0.79 -0.87 1.64
CA GLY A 67 -0.50 -0.51 2.24
C GLY A 67 -1.22 -1.69 2.91
N ALA A 68 -1.38 -2.81 2.21
CA ALA A 68 -2.04 -3.99 2.77
C ALA A 68 -1.24 -4.65 3.91
N TRP A 69 0.09 -4.57 3.86
CA TRP A 69 0.97 -5.08 4.92
C TRP A 69 0.94 -4.20 6.17
N VAL A 70 0.99 -2.87 6.00
CA VAL A 70 0.87 -1.90 7.10
C VAL A 70 -0.51 -1.99 7.75
N LEU A 71 -1.57 -2.14 6.95
CA LEU A 71 -2.92 -2.32 7.48
C LEU A 71 -3.06 -3.61 8.31
N ARG A 72 -2.33 -4.68 7.93
CA ARG A 72 -2.25 -5.93 8.69
C ARG A 72 -1.41 -5.77 9.96
N ALA A 73 -0.32 -5.01 9.91
CA ALA A 73 0.57 -4.80 11.04
C ALA A 73 -0.03 -3.89 12.14
N GLU A 74 -1.27 -3.41 11.96
CA GLU A 74 -2.00 -2.51 12.87
C GLU A 74 -1.22 -1.26 13.32
N GLY A 75 -0.11 -0.91 12.66
CA GLY A 75 0.92 -0.08 13.30
C GLY A 75 0.62 1.41 13.47
N HIS A 76 -0.24 2.04 12.66
CA HIS A 76 -0.42 3.51 12.70
C HIS A 76 -1.80 4.03 12.24
N VAL A 77 -2.75 3.16 11.85
CA VAL A 77 -4.06 3.58 11.31
C VAL A 77 -5.21 2.98 12.11
N ARG A 78 -5.13 3.10 13.42
CA ARG A 78 -6.34 3.47 14.15
C ARG A 78 -6.27 4.95 14.37
N VAL A 79 -7.43 5.58 14.33
CA VAL A 79 -7.63 6.83 15.06
C VAL A 79 -7.61 6.46 16.55
N GLU A 80 -6.49 5.91 17.04
CA GLU A 80 -6.31 5.35 18.37
C GLU A 80 -6.58 6.46 19.38
N MET A 81 -6.03 7.65 19.13
CA MET A 81 -6.32 8.84 19.95
C MET A 81 -7.81 9.19 20.06
N LEU A 82 -8.63 8.99 19.01
CA LEU A 82 -10.06 9.34 19.07
C LEU A 82 -10.92 8.17 19.54
N THR A 83 -10.47 6.93 19.35
CA THR A 83 -11.24 5.73 19.74
C THR A 83 -10.94 5.26 21.15
N GLU A 84 -9.75 5.55 21.70
CA GLU A 84 -9.41 5.26 23.10
C GLU A 84 -10.29 6.02 24.12
N ALA A 85 -10.76 7.21 23.76
CA ALA A 85 -11.67 7.99 24.58
C ALA A 85 -13.14 7.49 24.57
N LEU A 86 -13.48 6.52 23.71
CA LEU A 86 -14.85 6.03 23.52
C LEU A 86 -15.13 4.76 24.34
N ALA A 87 -16.36 4.65 24.85
CA ALA A 87 -16.82 3.42 25.50
C ALA A 87 -16.72 2.21 24.54
N PRO A 88 -16.46 0.99 25.06
CA PRO A 88 -16.14 -0.21 24.25
C PRO A 88 -17.21 -0.59 23.21
N ARG A 89 -18.46 -0.19 23.45
CA ARG A 89 -19.61 -0.39 22.55
C ARG A 89 -19.49 0.45 21.28
N TRP A 90 -19.02 1.69 21.42
CA TRP A 90 -18.84 2.65 20.32
C TRP A 90 -17.54 2.39 19.57
N GLN A 91 -16.48 1.93 20.24
CA GLN A 91 -15.25 1.47 19.60
C GLN A 91 -15.53 0.35 18.58
N ARG A 92 -16.34 -0.65 18.96
CA ARG A 92 -16.70 -1.75 18.05
C ARG A 92 -17.53 -1.28 16.85
N ARG A 93 -18.47 -0.36 17.05
CA ARG A 93 -19.26 0.22 15.94
C ARG A 93 -18.39 1.06 15.01
N ALA A 94 -17.56 1.94 15.57
CA ALA A 94 -16.62 2.76 14.80
C ALA A 94 -15.69 1.88 13.96
N HIS A 95 -15.12 0.83 14.56
CA HIS A 95 -14.24 -0.12 13.86
C HIS A 95 -14.90 -0.76 12.64
N VAL A 96 -16.13 -1.25 12.80
CA VAL A 96 -16.89 -1.87 11.71
C VAL A 96 -17.22 -0.84 10.62
N VAL A 97 -17.70 0.34 11.01
CA VAL A 97 -18.05 1.42 10.06
C VAL A 97 -16.82 1.88 9.28
N THR A 98 -15.70 2.18 9.95
CA THR A 98 -14.46 2.60 9.28
C THR A 98 -13.92 1.53 8.35
N SER A 99 -14.10 0.25 8.72
CA SER A 99 -13.67 -0.86 7.88
C SER A 99 -14.52 -0.99 6.61
N TRP A 100 -15.83 -0.85 6.71
CA TRP A 100 -16.72 -0.86 5.54
C TRP A 100 -16.53 0.35 4.63
N VAL A 101 -16.38 1.55 5.21
CA VAL A 101 -16.09 2.77 4.46
C VAL A 101 -14.75 2.64 3.75
N GLY A 102 -13.70 2.18 4.46
CA GLY A 102 -12.39 1.92 3.87
C GLY A 102 -12.45 0.90 2.72
N ALA A 103 -13.14 -0.22 2.91
CA ALA A 103 -13.35 -1.22 1.87
C ALA A 103 -14.06 -0.64 0.64
N GLY A 104 -15.13 0.14 0.85
CA GLY A 104 -15.89 0.77 -0.23
C GLY A 104 -15.06 1.78 -1.02
N VAL A 105 -14.33 2.66 -0.33
CA VAL A 105 -13.43 3.63 -0.97
C VAL A 105 -12.33 2.91 -1.76
N CYS A 106 -11.68 1.90 -1.17
CA CYS A 106 -10.66 1.13 -1.87
C CYS A 106 -11.22 0.38 -3.10
N ALA A 107 -12.44 -0.16 -3.03
CA ALA A 107 -13.08 -0.82 -4.16
C ALA A 107 -13.40 0.16 -5.31
N VAL A 108 -13.94 1.33 -5.00
CA VAL A 108 -14.19 2.39 -6.00
C VAL A 108 -12.89 2.86 -6.63
N LEU A 109 -11.86 3.12 -5.82
CA LEU A 109 -10.54 3.51 -6.33
C LEU A 109 -9.92 2.40 -7.19
N CYS A 110 -10.07 1.13 -6.81
CA CYS A 110 -9.61 0.00 -7.61
C CYS A 110 -10.29 -0.02 -8.98
N TRP A 111 -11.60 0.22 -9.04
CA TRP A 111 -12.35 0.31 -10.29
C TRP A 111 -11.86 1.46 -11.18
N VAL A 112 -11.77 2.67 -10.61
CA VAL A 112 -11.33 3.87 -11.33
C VAL A 112 -9.90 3.72 -11.85
N THR A 113 -8.98 3.24 -11.01
CA THR A 113 -7.58 3.02 -11.40
C THR A 113 -7.43 1.93 -12.45
N THR A 114 -8.23 0.86 -12.40
CA THR A 114 -8.23 -0.17 -13.45
C THR A 114 -8.68 0.42 -14.78
N ALA A 115 -9.80 1.16 -14.79
CA ALA A 115 -10.28 1.83 -15.99
C ALA A 115 -9.25 2.83 -16.55
N TYR A 116 -8.55 3.55 -15.66
CA TYR A 116 -7.50 4.49 -16.04
C TYR A 116 -6.28 3.81 -16.67
N VAL A 117 -5.79 2.71 -16.07
CA VAL A 117 -4.65 1.94 -16.60
C VAL A 117 -4.98 1.34 -17.97
N LEU A 118 -6.20 0.82 -18.16
CA LEU A 118 -6.64 0.31 -19.45
C LEU A 118 -6.69 1.40 -20.51
N ARG A 119 -7.22 2.59 -20.18
CA ARG A 119 -7.22 3.72 -21.10
C ARG A 119 -5.81 4.18 -21.49
N ILE A 120 -4.89 4.29 -20.54
CA ILE A 120 -3.48 4.65 -20.83
C ILE A 120 -2.83 3.63 -21.76
N ARG A 121 -3.13 2.35 -21.55
CA ARG A 121 -2.62 1.27 -22.40
C ARG A 121 -3.13 1.38 -23.84
N GLU A 122 -4.39 1.79 -24.02
CA GLU A 122 -5.00 2.00 -25.35
C GLU A 122 -4.50 3.28 -26.03
N THR A 123 -4.32 4.39 -25.30
CA THR A 123 -3.81 5.64 -25.86
C THR A 123 -2.30 5.63 -26.10
N GLY A 124 -1.58 4.64 -25.56
CA GLY A 124 -0.12 4.54 -25.71
C GLY A 124 0.61 5.74 -25.10
N GLU A 125 0.06 6.34 -24.05
CA GLU A 125 0.69 7.50 -23.39
C GLU A 125 2.07 7.12 -22.85
N ILE A 126 3.10 7.63 -23.52
CA ILE A 126 4.48 7.54 -23.08
C ILE A 126 4.80 8.70 -22.14
N LEU A 127 5.46 8.41 -21.03
CA LEU A 127 5.99 9.46 -20.17
C LEU A 127 7.30 9.96 -20.79
N PHE A 128 7.29 11.18 -21.33
CA PHE A 128 8.50 11.87 -21.80
C PHE A 128 9.32 12.36 -20.61
N LYS A 129 10.00 11.41 -19.96
CA LYS A 129 10.98 11.63 -18.91
C LYS A 129 12.36 11.17 -19.41
N SER A 130 13.40 11.30 -18.59
CA SER A 130 14.79 11.03 -18.98
C SER A 130 14.98 9.62 -19.55
N VAL A 131 14.13 8.67 -19.14
CA VAL A 131 13.95 7.37 -19.80
C VAL A 131 12.49 7.26 -20.28
N PRO A 132 12.24 7.00 -21.58
CA PRO A 132 10.89 6.78 -22.07
C PRO A 132 10.37 5.46 -21.50
N VAL A 133 9.52 5.55 -20.48
CA VAL A 133 8.86 4.40 -19.86
C VAL A 133 7.37 4.48 -20.18
N GLU A 134 6.79 3.34 -20.53
CA GLU A 134 5.37 3.24 -20.76
C GLU A 134 4.63 3.48 -19.45
N LYS A 135 3.77 4.51 -19.42
CA LYS A 135 3.09 4.97 -18.20
C LYS A 135 2.22 3.89 -17.56
N TRP A 136 1.64 3.00 -18.37
CA TRP A 136 0.78 1.92 -17.90
C TRP A 136 1.55 0.94 -16.99
N ALA A 137 2.83 0.65 -17.30
CA ALA A 137 3.61 -0.32 -16.53
C ALA A 137 3.86 0.15 -15.09
N ILE A 138 4.09 1.46 -14.92
CA ILE A 138 4.29 2.06 -13.60
C ILE A 138 2.98 2.11 -12.81
N MET A 139 1.86 2.45 -13.47
CA MET A 139 0.55 2.60 -12.82
C MET A 139 -0.20 1.27 -12.61
N ALA A 140 0.20 0.19 -13.27
CA ALA A 140 -0.41 -1.13 -13.15
C ALA A 140 -0.32 -1.73 -11.73
N VAL A 141 0.55 -1.21 -10.86
CA VAL A 141 0.64 -1.63 -9.46
C VAL A 141 -0.54 -1.12 -8.60
N MET A 142 -1.23 -0.05 -9.02
CA MET A 142 -2.31 0.54 -8.22
C MET A 142 -3.52 -0.39 -8.07
N PRO A 143 -4.09 -0.97 -9.16
CA PRO A 143 -5.24 -1.86 -9.05
C PRO A 143 -5.03 -3.08 -8.12
N PRO A 144 -3.94 -3.87 -8.23
CA PRO A 144 -3.75 -5.01 -7.34
C PRO A 144 -3.50 -4.57 -5.89
N GLY A 145 -2.78 -3.47 -5.65
CA GLY A 145 -2.57 -2.95 -4.29
C GLY A 145 -3.88 -2.49 -3.64
N LEU A 146 -4.74 -1.79 -4.37
CA LEU A 146 -6.06 -1.36 -3.90
C LEU A 146 -7.03 -2.52 -3.69
N ALA A 147 -6.98 -3.54 -4.55
CA ALA A 147 -7.77 -4.76 -4.37
C ALA A 147 -7.37 -5.50 -3.08
N LEU A 148 -6.07 -5.63 -2.81
CA LEU A 148 -5.57 -6.25 -1.57
C LEU A 148 -5.95 -5.46 -0.33
N LEU A 149 -5.89 -4.12 -0.40
CA LEU A 149 -6.36 -3.23 0.66
C LEU A 149 -7.86 -3.39 0.92
N ALA A 150 -8.69 -3.44 -0.13
CA ALA A 150 -10.13 -3.64 0.00
C ALA A 150 -10.44 -4.98 0.70
N ILE A 151 -9.77 -6.06 0.29
CA ILE A 151 -9.90 -7.38 0.91
C ILE A 151 -9.50 -7.31 2.39
N GLN A 152 -8.41 -6.61 2.74
CA GLN A 152 -8.01 -6.47 4.14
C GLN A 152 -8.99 -5.67 4.98
N PHE A 153 -9.56 -4.59 4.45
CA PHE A 153 -10.60 -3.85 5.15
C PHE A 153 -11.84 -4.69 5.42
N VAL A 154 -12.24 -5.54 4.47
CA VAL A 154 -13.33 -6.50 4.66
C VAL A 154 -12.97 -7.52 5.75
N ARG A 155 -11.76 -8.11 5.72
CA ARG A 155 -11.29 -9.03 6.77
C ARG A 155 -11.25 -8.36 8.15
N ARG A 156 -10.82 -7.10 8.21
CA ARG A 156 -10.80 -6.29 9.43
C ARG A 156 -12.22 -6.06 9.98
N ALA A 157 -13.22 -5.87 9.13
CA ALA A 157 -14.62 -5.71 9.57
C ALA A 157 -15.17 -6.93 10.34
N PHE A 158 -14.69 -8.14 10.01
CA PHE A 158 -15.10 -9.39 10.66
C PHE A 158 -14.27 -9.74 11.90
N ARG A 159 -13.12 -9.10 12.10
CA ARG A 159 -12.29 -9.32 13.30
C ARG A 159 -12.80 -8.47 14.46
N PRO A 160 -12.86 -9.03 15.69
CA PRO A 160 -13.14 -8.22 16.87
C PRO A 160 -12.10 -7.11 17.00
N PRO A 161 -12.47 -5.92 17.47
CA PRO A 161 -11.48 -4.95 17.92
C PRO A 161 -10.60 -5.64 18.99
N PRO A 162 -9.27 -5.52 18.93
CA PRO A 162 -8.38 -5.79 20.04
C PRO A 162 -8.92 -5.09 21.28
N ALA A 163 -8.88 -5.79 22.42
CA ALA A 163 -9.32 -5.22 23.68
C ALA A 163 -8.50 -3.96 23.95
N ALA A 164 -9.17 -2.81 24.10
CA ALA A 164 -8.55 -1.60 24.61
C ALA A 164 -8.15 -1.87 26.06
N GLY A 165 -6.89 -2.25 26.28
CA GLY A 165 -6.35 -2.49 27.62
C GLY A 165 -5.33 -3.62 27.70
N THR A 166 -4.08 -3.34 27.33
CA THR A 166 -2.86 -3.83 28.01
C THR A 166 -1.65 -3.03 27.51
N GLY A 167 -1.76 -1.70 27.56
CA GLY A 167 -0.65 -0.76 27.45
C GLY A 167 -0.41 -0.09 28.80
N ALA A 168 -0.06 -0.90 29.80
CA ALA A 168 0.44 -0.46 31.09
C ALA A 168 1.36 -1.56 31.65
N ALA A 169 2.57 -1.63 31.12
CA ALA A 169 3.79 -2.10 31.78
C ALA A 169 4.99 -1.75 30.89
#